data_AF-A0AAD7EF98-F1
#
_entry.id   AF-A0AAD7EF98-F1
#
_cell.length_a   1.000
_cell.length_b   1.000
_cell.length_c   1.000
_cell.angle_alpha   90.00
_cell.angle_beta   90.00
_cell.angle_gamma   90.00
#
_symmetry.space_group_name_H-M   'P 1'
#
loop_
_entity.id
_entity.type
_entity.pdbx_description
1 polymer ?
#
loop_
_entity_poly.entity_id
_entity_poly.type
_entity_poly.pdbx_seq_one_letter_code
_entity_poly.pdbx_strand_id
1 'polypeptide(L)'
;MFDAAADFTTGEVVEYRRVMFPPLLGDSMHVPFFSIEDAPGWMTARGYALYQELNPAERLDPLQGHRYASLRQLRAYREQVVGEAYVHHPFFQVDLADDWVAPAPFNTWMQVTQELEELHPWFVCRRQPSSISHHLGASDQCSLAAVIALVLVSHFVPLSHLLSYPIHTLAPATALDLVSHLAPLPHLLPLPLTSISHQDHYVDKLGKGNGKGKPVEEDLDPRIKVTRELYVDRLIPVTTAPKTWTVPHDEAAYKLDVRANTNVLKNKKGNKMRTIDAYIKAEDQDAWDGSTGHAGPKGDVWVYAFTGERVRARRAQVRCKGICVCEFRWNHELDANEREAASPEAILSRFYTRVISSKCKTECDGVPFMILLNNGPNQYGKLYFIGCSKWHPEKRWLHRYHSIPPNVDEEIFRYVLENKGRVPDGTVLNLNVQCVLSTHPRLGLKHCGDHVLDGVIHPAKLLQRRCDTELIILIPVLPPDDPTSTNYYEWLPEYAFQAILILRNGHNHPAHPHIKPSAEDERLLLPPSASQFSAFKTLAF
;
A
#
# COMPACT_ATOMS: atom_id res chain seq x y z
N MET A 1 8.54 18.98 -10.55
CA MET A 1 8.23 18.41 -11.87
C MET A 1 9.56 18.31 -12.58
N PHE A 2 10.12 17.10 -12.65
CA PHE A 2 11.40 16.88 -13.34
C PHE A 2 11.09 16.97 -14.84
N ASP A 3 11.52 18.06 -15.48
CA ASP A 3 11.33 18.25 -16.91
C ASP A 3 12.42 17.45 -17.64
N ALA A 4 12.27 16.12 -17.64
CA ALA A 4 13.30 15.19 -18.11
C ALA A 4 13.81 15.59 -19.51
N ALA A 5 12.92 16.09 -20.36
CA ALA A 5 13.24 16.48 -21.73
C ALA A 5 14.07 17.77 -21.85
N ALA A 6 14.02 18.69 -20.88
CA ALA A 6 14.80 19.94 -20.94
C ALA A 6 16.31 19.72 -20.80
N ASP A 7 16.70 18.61 -20.15
CA ASP A 7 18.10 18.28 -19.91
C ASP A 7 18.71 17.37 -20.99
N PHE A 8 17.92 16.87 -21.94
CA PHE A 8 18.40 15.98 -23.01
C PHE A 8 18.83 16.72 -24.25
N THR A 9 19.88 16.20 -24.90
CA THR A 9 20.24 16.63 -26.24
C THR A 9 19.17 16.20 -27.24
N THR A 10 19.03 16.95 -28.35
CA THR A 10 18.14 16.59 -29.46
C THR A 10 18.38 15.16 -29.96
N GLY A 11 19.65 14.72 -29.97
CA GLY A 11 20.02 13.36 -30.37
C GLY A 11 19.49 12.28 -29.43
N GLU A 12 19.56 12.50 -28.12
CA GLU A 12 19.01 11.59 -27.11
C GLU A 12 17.49 11.49 -27.20
N VAL A 13 16.79 12.61 -27.41
CA VAL A 13 15.33 12.61 -27.59
C VAL A 13 14.91 11.85 -28.85
N VAL A 14 15.65 12.01 -29.96
CA VAL A 14 15.41 11.28 -31.21
C VAL A 14 15.60 9.78 -31.00
N GLU A 15 16.67 9.38 -30.32
CA GLU A 15 16.98 7.98 -30.06
C GLU A 15 15.97 7.35 -29.09
N TYR A 16 15.62 8.05 -28.01
CA TYR A 16 14.57 7.65 -27.07
C TYR A 16 13.26 7.40 -27.80
N ARG A 17 12.81 8.35 -28.64
CA ARG A 17 11.58 8.21 -29.43
C ARG A 17 11.64 6.98 -30.34
N ARG A 18 12.76 6.77 -31.02
CA ARG A 18 12.98 5.67 -31.97
C ARG A 18 12.92 4.30 -31.29
N VAL A 19 13.42 4.20 -30.07
CA VAL A 19 13.50 2.94 -29.31
C VAL A 19 12.21 2.66 -28.56
N MET A 20 11.63 3.66 -27.90
CA MET A 20 10.49 3.51 -27.00
C MET A 20 9.14 3.43 -27.70
N PHE A 21 9.05 3.96 -28.92
CA PHE A 21 7.80 4.12 -29.65
C PHE A 21 7.88 3.63 -31.09
N PRO A 22 6.75 3.21 -31.68
CA PRO A 22 6.71 2.86 -33.09
C PRO A 22 7.09 4.05 -34.00
N PRO A 23 7.75 3.79 -35.16
CA PRO A 23 8.25 4.85 -36.04
C PRO A 23 7.19 5.86 -36.52
N LEU A 24 5.93 5.43 -36.60
CA LEU A 24 4.79 6.26 -36.98
C LEU A 24 4.62 7.49 -36.08
N LEU A 25 4.97 7.42 -34.79
CA LEU A 25 4.88 8.57 -33.87
C LEU A 25 5.94 9.64 -34.17
N GLY A 26 6.96 9.31 -34.97
CA GLY A 26 7.95 10.26 -35.49
C GLY A 26 7.55 10.94 -36.80
N ASP A 27 6.42 10.57 -37.41
CA ASP A 27 5.90 11.19 -38.63
C ASP A 27 5.04 12.41 -38.30
N SER A 28 5.40 13.57 -38.86
CA SER A 28 4.65 14.83 -38.68
C SER A 28 3.21 14.76 -39.19
N MET A 29 2.87 13.78 -40.03
CA MET A 29 1.50 13.58 -40.54
C MET A 29 0.66 12.66 -39.64
N HIS A 30 1.27 11.97 -38.68
CA HIS A 30 0.57 11.09 -37.77
C HIS A 30 -0.07 11.88 -36.61
N VAL A 31 -1.20 11.39 -36.08
CA VAL A 31 -1.86 11.98 -34.91
C VAL A 31 -2.02 10.87 -33.85
N PRO A 32 -1.26 10.92 -32.73
CA PRO A 32 -0.41 12.02 -32.28
C PRO A 32 0.98 12.01 -32.97
N PHE A 33 1.61 13.18 -33.06
CA PHE A 33 2.99 13.33 -33.52
C PHE A 33 3.89 13.71 -32.33
N PHE A 34 4.91 12.91 -32.07
CA PHE A 34 5.88 13.16 -31.00
C PHE A 34 6.98 14.07 -31.52
N SER A 35 6.68 15.38 -31.57
CA SER A 35 7.63 16.41 -31.94
C SER A 35 8.80 16.46 -30.96
N ILE A 36 10.02 16.61 -31.47
CA ILE A 36 11.21 16.77 -30.63
C ILE A 36 11.13 18.07 -29.81
N GLU A 37 10.47 19.11 -30.35
CA GLU A 37 10.28 20.39 -29.66
C GLU A 37 9.27 20.30 -28.50
N ASP A 38 8.38 19.31 -28.52
CA ASP A 38 7.37 19.04 -27.49
C ASP A 38 7.70 17.78 -26.67
N ALA A 39 8.99 17.41 -26.60
CA ALA A 39 9.45 16.27 -25.82
C ALA A 39 8.93 16.23 -24.36
N PRO A 40 8.87 17.35 -23.61
CA PRO A 40 8.28 17.37 -22.28
C PRO A 40 6.82 16.91 -22.19
N GLY A 41 6.04 17.07 -23.27
CA GLY A 41 4.63 16.73 -23.32
C GLY A 41 4.35 15.23 -23.44
N TRP A 42 5.23 14.49 -24.13
CA TRP A 42 5.04 13.06 -24.40
C TRP A 42 6.06 12.14 -23.71
N MET A 43 7.21 12.64 -23.26
CA MET A 43 8.19 11.87 -22.48
C MET A 43 7.86 11.89 -20.99
N THR A 44 8.14 10.79 -20.30
CA THR A 44 8.09 10.73 -18.83
C THR A 44 9.47 10.37 -18.27
N ALA A 45 9.77 10.84 -17.06
CA ALA A 45 11.01 10.44 -16.36
C ALA A 45 11.09 8.92 -16.15
N ARG A 46 9.96 8.26 -15.90
CA ARG A 46 9.90 6.80 -15.71
C ARG A 46 10.11 6.03 -17.00
N GLY A 47 9.61 6.56 -18.12
CA GLY A 47 9.85 6.01 -19.44
C GLY A 47 11.32 6.13 -19.83
N TYR A 48 11.98 7.24 -19.47
CA TYR A 48 13.42 7.41 -19.69
C TYR A 48 14.26 6.47 -18.84
N ALA A 49 13.93 6.28 -17.56
CA ALA A 49 14.60 5.29 -16.72
C ALA A 49 14.50 3.88 -17.33
N LEU A 50 13.31 3.49 -17.81
CA LEU A 50 13.13 2.22 -18.51
C LEU A 50 13.99 2.13 -19.78
N TYR A 51 14.10 3.21 -20.55
CA TYR A 51 14.97 3.26 -21.73
C TYR A 51 16.46 3.00 -21.39
N GLN A 52 16.93 3.48 -20.24
CA GLN A 52 18.32 3.26 -19.80
C GLN A 52 18.60 1.79 -19.43
N GLU A 53 17.57 1.06 -19.00
CA GLU A 53 17.66 -0.37 -18.67
C GLU A 53 17.55 -1.27 -19.93
N LEU A 54 17.24 -0.71 -21.11
CA LEU A 54 17.13 -1.50 -22.33
C LEU A 54 18.47 -2.06 -22.76
N ASN A 55 18.56 -3.39 -22.81
CA ASN A 55 19.69 -4.06 -23.43
C ASN A 55 19.40 -4.33 -24.92
N PRO A 56 19.99 -3.56 -25.86
CA PRO A 56 19.72 -3.73 -27.29
C PRO A 56 20.22 -5.08 -27.84
N ALA A 57 21.08 -5.79 -27.11
CA ALA A 57 21.58 -7.11 -27.49
C ALA A 57 20.68 -8.26 -27.02
N GLU A 58 19.68 -7.97 -26.18
CA GLU A 58 18.80 -9.00 -25.64
C GLU A 58 17.81 -9.49 -26.70
N ARG A 59 17.82 -10.81 -26.94
CA ARG A 59 16.88 -11.43 -27.87
C ARG A 59 15.51 -11.51 -27.21
N LEU A 60 14.56 -10.74 -27.74
CA LEU A 60 13.17 -10.80 -27.31
C LEU A 60 12.59 -12.18 -27.60
N ASP A 61 12.03 -12.84 -26.58
CA ASP A 61 11.23 -14.05 -26.78
C ASP A 61 9.94 -13.68 -27.52
N PRO A 62 9.71 -14.20 -28.75
CA PRO A 62 8.49 -13.93 -29.52
C PRO A 62 7.21 -14.33 -28.77
N LEU A 63 7.30 -15.24 -27.80
CA LEU A 63 6.16 -15.76 -27.04
C LEU A 63 5.76 -14.87 -25.85
N GLN A 64 6.60 -13.91 -25.43
CA GLN A 64 6.31 -12.99 -24.31
C GLN A 64 5.82 -11.61 -24.76
N GLY A 65 5.21 -11.51 -25.95
CA GLY A 65 4.71 -10.23 -26.46
C GLY A 65 3.50 -9.67 -25.69
N HIS A 66 3.25 -8.37 -25.86
CA HIS A 66 2.11 -7.62 -25.31
C HIS A 66 0.74 -8.25 -25.57
N ARG A 67 0.62 -9.13 -26.57
CA ARG A 67 -0.60 -9.88 -26.90
C ARG A 67 -1.12 -10.77 -25.78
N TYR A 68 -0.26 -11.19 -24.84
CA TYR A 68 -0.64 -11.97 -23.67
C TYR A 68 -0.71 -11.13 -22.39
N ALA A 69 -0.42 -9.84 -22.47
CA ALA A 69 -0.48 -8.96 -21.32
C ALA A 69 -1.94 -8.72 -20.91
N SER A 70 -2.18 -8.69 -19.59
CA SER A 70 -3.48 -8.29 -19.06
C SER A 70 -3.77 -6.81 -19.35
N LEU A 71 -5.06 -6.45 -19.41
CA LEU A 71 -5.47 -5.04 -19.54
C LEU A 71 -4.85 -4.14 -18.47
N ARG A 72 -4.63 -4.67 -17.27
CA ARG A 72 -3.98 -3.96 -16.16
C ARG A 72 -2.51 -3.64 -16.48
N GLN A 73 -1.77 -4.62 -17.02
CA GLN A 73 -0.36 -4.43 -17.39
C GLN A 73 -0.21 -3.41 -18.52
N LEU A 74 -1.06 -3.49 -19.57
CA LEU A 74 -1.01 -2.54 -20.68
C LEU A 74 -1.31 -1.10 -20.23
N ARG A 75 -2.26 -0.90 -19.31
CA ARG A 75 -2.55 0.43 -18.74
C ARG A 75 -1.38 0.96 -17.91
N ALA A 76 -0.80 0.11 -17.05
CA ALA A 76 0.34 0.49 -16.21
C ALA A 76 1.56 0.86 -17.07
N TYR A 77 1.86 0.07 -18.10
CA TYR A 77 2.92 0.36 -19.05
C TYR A 77 2.68 1.68 -19.80
N ARG A 78 1.46 1.90 -20.31
CA ARG A 78 1.08 3.16 -20.98
C ARG A 78 1.30 4.38 -20.09
N GLU A 79 0.81 4.34 -18.86
CA GLU A 79 0.95 5.43 -17.88
C GLU A 79 2.40 5.65 -17.47
N GLN A 80 3.24 4.61 -17.58
CA GLN A 80 4.66 4.73 -17.33
C GLN A 80 5.42 5.40 -18.47
N VAL A 81 5.10 5.10 -19.73
CA VAL A 81 5.90 5.57 -20.88
C VAL A 81 5.31 6.76 -21.63
N VAL A 82 3.99 6.97 -21.59
CA VAL A 82 3.30 8.06 -22.33
C VAL A 82 3.03 9.24 -21.40
N GLY A 83 3.46 10.43 -21.81
CA GLY A 83 3.20 11.68 -21.09
C GLY A 83 1.71 11.99 -20.89
N GLU A 84 1.40 12.75 -19.85
CA GLU A 84 0.03 13.05 -19.42
C GLU A 84 -0.80 13.74 -20.52
N ALA A 85 -0.17 14.55 -21.37
CA ALA A 85 -0.84 15.21 -22.49
C ALA A 85 -1.40 14.22 -23.52
N TYR A 86 -0.84 13.01 -23.62
CA TYR A 86 -1.16 12.03 -24.65
C TYR A 86 -1.74 10.71 -24.10
N VAL A 87 -1.67 10.44 -22.79
CA VAL A 87 -2.12 9.17 -22.19
C VAL A 87 -3.59 8.84 -22.47
N HIS A 88 -4.42 9.86 -22.72
CA HIS A 88 -5.85 9.73 -23.07
C HIS A 88 -6.14 9.82 -24.57
N HIS A 89 -5.13 9.98 -25.41
CA HIS A 89 -5.30 10.05 -26.85
C HIS A 89 -5.82 8.70 -27.40
N PRO A 90 -6.76 8.67 -28.37
CA PRO A 90 -7.35 7.43 -28.89
C PRO A 90 -6.34 6.39 -29.38
N PHE A 91 -5.21 6.85 -29.92
CA PHE A 91 -4.10 5.99 -30.37
C PHE A 91 -3.52 5.12 -29.24
N PHE A 92 -3.53 5.58 -27.99
CA PHE A 92 -3.00 4.83 -26.83
C PHE A 92 -4.11 4.07 -26.07
N GLN A 93 -5.21 3.73 -26.74
CA GLN A 93 -6.20 2.81 -26.18
C GLN A 93 -5.62 1.40 -26.09
N VAL A 94 -6.05 0.66 -25.06
CA VAL A 94 -5.54 -0.70 -24.81
C VAL A 94 -5.92 -1.66 -25.95
N ASP A 95 -7.04 -1.41 -26.62
CA ASP A 95 -7.51 -2.20 -27.75
C ASP A 95 -6.64 -2.04 -29.01
N LEU A 96 -5.77 -1.01 -29.02
CA LEU A 96 -4.80 -0.73 -30.09
C LEU A 96 -3.36 -0.99 -29.64
N ALA A 97 -3.13 -1.82 -28.62
CA ALA A 97 -1.80 -2.09 -28.07
C ALA A 97 -0.78 -2.54 -29.13
N ASP A 98 -1.21 -3.32 -30.11
CA ASP A 98 -0.36 -3.77 -31.24
C ASP A 98 0.20 -2.59 -32.07
N ASP A 99 -0.47 -1.44 -32.07
CA ASP A 99 -0.10 -0.27 -32.87
C ASP A 99 0.87 0.67 -32.15
N TRP A 100 0.87 0.71 -30.81
CA TRP A 100 1.65 1.67 -30.02
C TRP A 100 2.69 1.04 -29.07
N VAL A 101 2.59 -0.25 -28.78
CA VAL A 101 3.54 -0.93 -27.88
C VAL A 101 4.78 -1.37 -28.66
N ALA A 102 5.91 -0.71 -28.40
CA ALA A 102 7.21 -1.20 -28.86
C ALA A 102 7.59 -2.50 -28.09
N PRO A 103 7.89 -3.63 -28.78
CA PRO A 103 8.12 -4.92 -28.11
C PRO A 103 9.30 -4.94 -27.12
N ALA A 104 10.44 -4.33 -27.49
CA ALA A 104 11.64 -4.37 -26.63
C ALA A 104 11.42 -3.63 -25.30
N PRO A 105 10.99 -2.37 -25.31
CA PRO A 105 10.65 -1.63 -24.10
C PRO A 105 9.61 -2.32 -23.20
N PHE A 106 8.57 -2.91 -23.81
CA PHE A 106 7.53 -3.61 -23.05
C PHE A 106 8.06 -4.87 -22.35
N ASN A 107 8.89 -5.66 -23.03
CA ASN A 107 9.46 -6.87 -22.45
C ASN A 107 10.43 -6.54 -21.32
N THR A 108 11.29 -5.53 -21.48
CA THR A 108 12.16 -5.05 -20.39
C THR A 108 11.33 -4.55 -19.21
N TRP A 109 10.24 -3.83 -19.46
CA TRP A 109 9.34 -3.39 -18.39
C TRP A 109 8.71 -4.56 -17.63
N MET A 110 8.27 -5.59 -18.36
CA MET A 110 7.73 -6.82 -17.78
C MET A 110 8.76 -7.55 -16.92
N GLN A 111 10.01 -7.67 -17.40
CA GLN A 111 11.11 -8.28 -16.65
C GLN A 111 11.42 -7.49 -15.37
N VAL A 112 11.62 -6.17 -15.47
CA VAL A 112 11.89 -5.31 -14.30
C VAL A 112 10.73 -5.38 -13.30
N THR A 113 9.49 -5.40 -13.77
CA THR A 113 8.32 -5.53 -12.90
C THR A 113 8.28 -6.90 -12.22
N GLN A 114 8.58 -7.98 -12.94
CA GLN A 114 8.65 -9.33 -12.39
C GLN A 114 9.80 -9.48 -11.39
N GLU A 115 10.99 -8.94 -11.69
CA GLU A 115 12.12 -8.92 -10.78
C GLU A 115 11.80 -8.16 -9.48
N LEU A 116 11.10 -7.03 -9.57
CA LEU A 116 10.62 -6.31 -8.40
C LEU A 116 9.59 -7.12 -7.59
N GLU A 117 8.71 -7.86 -8.27
CA GLU A 117 7.78 -8.78 -7.61
C GLU A 117 8.51 -9.97 -6.95
N GLU A 118 9.58 -10.48 -7.56
CA GLU A 118 10.39 -11.60 -7.08
C GLU A 118 11.37 -11.22 -5.96
N LEU A 119 11.98 -10.03 -6.02
CA LEU A 119 12.87 -9.47 -4.99
C LEU A 119 12.09 -9.03 -3.74
N HIS A 120 10.76 -8.88 -3.86
CA HIS A 120 9.84 -8.69 -2.75
C HIS A 120 8.91 -9.90 -2.52
N PRO A 121 9.45 -11.13 -2.33
CA PRO A 121 8.64 -12.35 -2.26
C PRO A 121 7.77 -12.43 -0.99
N TRP A 122 7.95 -11.51 -0.04
CA TRP A 122 7.13 -11.36 1.16
C TRP A 122 5.72 -10.81 0.86
N PHE A 123 5.44 -10.40 -0.38
CA PHE A 123 4.11 -9.99 -0.84
C PHE A 123 3.31 -11.08 -1.58
N VAL A 124 3.90 -12.23 -1.92
CA VAL A 124 3.18 -13.40 -2.48
C VAL A 124 3.56 -14.65 -1.69
N CYS A 125 2.74 -15.00 -0.69
CA CYS A 125 3.00 -16.12 0.22
C CYS A 125 2.92 -17.48 -0.51
N ARG A 126 4.07 -18.07 -0.87
CA ARG A 126 4.20 -19.51 -1.14
C ARG A 126 5.32 -20.09 -0.29
N ARG A 127 4.96 -20.81 0.78
CA ARG A 127 5.90 -21.61 1.58
C ARG A 127 5.91 -23.04 1.08
N GLN A 128 7.11 -23.61 0.95
CA GLN A 128 7.35 -25.00 1.29
C GLN A 128 8.58 -25.12 2.21
N PRO A 129 8.68 -26.24 2.96
CA PRO A 129 9.21 -26.23 4.31
C PRO A 129 10.65 -26.74 4.39
N SER A 130 11.42 -26.20 5.32
CA SER A 130 12.60 -26.90 5.84
C SER A 130 12.61 -26.88 7.37
N SER A 131 12.55 -28.09 7.89
CA SER A 131 12.89 -28.49 9.25
C SER A 131 14.41 -28.44 9.46
N ILE A 132 14.86 -28.01 10.65
CA ILE A 132 15.79 -28.69 11.58
C ILE A 132 16.39 -27.68 12.57
N SER A 133 15.94 -27.79 13.84
CA SER A 133 16.68 -28.00 15.09
C SER A 133 18.06 -27.34 15.40
N HIS A 134 18.03 -26.57 16.51
CA HIS A 134 18.92 -26.52 17.70
C HIS A 134 20.28 -25.76 17.75
N HIS A 135 20.29 -24.80 18.70
CA HIS A 135 21.28 -24.45 19.76
C HIS A 135 22.49 -23.50 19.57
N LEU A 136 22.47 -22.47 20.44
CA LEU A 136 23.54 -21.77 21.19
C LEU A 136 24.40 -20.67 20.53
N GLY A 137 24.35 -19.48 21.16
CA GLY A 137 25.55 -18.83 21.72
C GLY A 137 26.24 -17.70 20.94
N ALA A 138 26.07 -16.48 21.46
CA ALA A 138 27.01 -15.33 21.53
C ALA A 138 27.76 -14.81 20.27
N SER A 139 27.67 -13.48 20.12
CA SER A 139 28.56 -12.52 19.41
C SER A 139 29.14 -12.92 18.05
N ASP A 140 28.65 -12.26 16.99
CA ASP A 140 29.50 -11.33 16.24
C ASP A 140 28.66 -10.44 15.32
N GLN A 141 28.94 -9.13 15.40
CA GLN A 141 28.49 -8.15 14.42
C GLN A 141 29.39 -8.27 13.20
N CYS A 142 28.85 -8.79 12.10
CA CYS A 142 29.46 -8.66 10.78
C CYS A 142 28.43 -7.99 9.85
N SER A 143 28.74 -6.78 9.41
CA SER A 143 27.82 -5.96 8.62
C SER A 143 27.80 -6.45 7.16
N LEU A 144 26.60 -6.78 6.68
CA LEU A 144 26.26 -7.23 5.33
C LEU A 144 26.59 -6.18 4.22
N ALA A 145 26.92 -4.95 4.60
CA ALA A 145 27.29 -3.86 3.70
C ALA A 145 28.63 -4.09 2.96
N ALA A 146 29.52 -4.95 3.48
CA ALA A 146 30.83 -5.19 2.88
C ALA A 146 30.81 -6.19 1.69
N VAL A 147 29.77 -7.03 1.57
CA VAL A 147 29.68 -8.03 0.49
C VAL A 147 29.03 -7.45 -0.76
N ILE A 148 28.10 -6.50 -0.60
CA ILE A 148 27.43 -5.83 -1.74
C ILE A 148 28.37 -4.86 -2.46
N ALA A 149 29.29 -4.21 -1.73
CA ALA A 149 30.29 -3.32 -2.31
C ALA A 149 31.39 -4.05 -3.12
N LEU A 150 31.57 -5.36 -2.91
CA LEU A 150 32.64 -6.16 -3.54
C LEU A 150 32.19 -6.89 -4.82
N VAL A 151 30.88 -6.97 -5.09
CA VAL A 151 30.35 -7.56 -6.33
C VAL A 151 30.16 -6.51 -7.44
N LEU A 152 30.00 -5.23 -7.08
CA LEU A 152 29.76 -4.14 -8.03
C LEU A 152 31.02 -3.41 -8.53
N VAL A 153 32.21 -3.72 -7.99
CA VAL A 153 33.47 -3.03 -8.37
C VAL A 153 34.38 -3.89 -9.28
N SER A 154 34.05 -5.17 -9.53
CA SER A 154 34.99 -6.10 -10.20
C SER A 154 34.88 -6.20 -11.73
N HIS A 155 34.04 -5.41 -12.40
CA HIS A 155 33.85 -5.50 -13.86
C HIS A 155 33.95 -4.16 -14.59
N PHE A 156 35.07 -3.43 -14.45
CA PHE A 156 35.39 -2.32 -15.37
C PHE A 156 36.90 -2.15 -15.58
N VAL A 157 37.39 -2.66 -16.72
CA VAL A 157 38.56 -2.13 -17.46
C VAL A 157 38.23 -2.24 -18.95
N PRO A 158 38.16 -1.14 -19.73
CA PRO A 158 38.10 -1.24 -21.18
C PRO A 158 39.52 -1.32 -21.76
N LEU A 159 39.79 -2.37 -22.53
CA LEU A 159 40.93 -2.45 -23.44
C LEU A 159 40.50 -1.76 -24.75
N SER A 160 41.15 -0.66 -25.12
CA SER A 160 40.94 0.01 -26.41
C SER A 160 42.21 0.02 -27.25
N HIS A 161 42.00 -0.19 -28.57
CA HIS A 161 42.87 0.02 -29.74
C HIS A 161 43.86 -1.08 -30.17
N LEU A 162 43.53 -1.71 -31.31
CA LEU A 162 44.24 -1.74 -32.61
C LEU A 162 43.46 -2.78 -33.47
N LEU A 163 42.85 -2.46 -34.61
CA LEU A 163 43.49 -2.32 -35.92
C LEU A 163 42.51 -1.76 -36.97
N SER A 164 43.11 -1.12 -37.97
CA SER A 164 42.59 -0.37 -39.11
C SER A 164 42.14 -1.26 -40.29
N TYR A 165 41.04 -0.86 -40.99
CA TYR A 165 40.64 -0.94 -42.44
C TYR A 165 41.06 -2.15 -43.35
N PRO A 166 40.44 -2.41 -44.55
CA PRO A 166 39.49 -1.59 -45.31
C PRO A 166 38.24 -2.29 -45.95
N ILE A 167 37.31 -1.40 -46.31
CA ILE A 167 36.37 -1.34 -47.44
C ILE A 167 36.47 -2.45 -48.51
N HIS A 168 35.34 -3.14 -48.77
CA HIS A 168 34.94 -3.54 -50.12
C HIS A 168 33.43 -3.36 -50.34
N THR A 169 33.13 -2.61 -51.39
CA THR A 169 31.84 -2.46 -52.07
C THR A 169 31.37 -3.75 -52.74
N LEU A 170 30.06 -4.04 -52.70
CA LEU A 170 29.26 -4.49 -53.86
C LEU A 170 27.75 -4.49 -53.53
N ALA A 171 26.96 -4.18 -54.54
CA ALA A 171 25.53 -3.88 -54.53
C ALA A 171 24.67 -5.15 -54.84
N PRO A 172 23.35 -5.07 -55.11
CA PRO A 172 22.36 -5.98 -54.54
C PRO A 172 21.88 -7.06 -55.52
N ALA A 173 21.27 -8.13 -55.00
CA ALA A 173 20.52 -9.09 -55.80
C ALA A 173 19.19 -9.49 -55.14
N THR A 174 18.20 -9.52 -56.01
CA THR A 174 16.78 -9.84 -55.93
C THR A 174 16.41 -11.26 -55.47
N ALA A 175 15.31 -11.33 -54.71
CA ALA A 175 14.08 -12.12 -54.89
C ALA A 175 14.05 -13.66 -55.08
N LEU A 176 13.03 -14.22 -54.40
CA LEU A 176 12.12 -15.34 -54.72
C LEU A 176 12.35 -16.76 -54.14
N ASP A 177 11.27 -17.19 -53.47
CA ASP A 177 10.65 -18.51 -53.28
C ASP A 177 11.40 -19.67 -52.61
N LEU A 178 10.82 -20.17 -51.50
CA LEU A 178 10.22 -21.51 -51.53
C LEU A 178 9.23 -21.78 -50.38
N VAL A 179 8.15 -22.44 -50.77
CA VAL A 179 6.93 -22.83 -50.04
C VAL A 179 7.08 -24.23 -49.44
N SER A 180 6.32 -24.48 -48.36
CA SER A 180 5.88 -25.79 -47.81
C SER A 180 6.70 -26.39 -46.66
N HIS A 181 6.07 -26.48 -45.47
CA HIS A 181 5.67 -27.76 -44.87
C HIS A 181 4.81 -27.51 -43.61
N LEU A 182 3.50 -27.70 -43.75
CA LEU A 182 2.57 -27.87 -42.64
C LEU A 182 2.52 -29.35 -42.26
N ALA A 183 2.74 -29.65 -40.98
CA ALA A 183 2.41 -30.93 -40.36
C ALA A 183 1.35 -30.69 -39.26
N PRO A 184 0.30 -31.51 -39.14
CA PRO A 184 -0.80 -31.28 -38.22
C PRO A 184 -0.52 -31.85 -36.82
N LEU A 185 -0.82 -31.06 -35.78
CA LEU A 185 -0.87 -31.50 -34.38
C LEU A 185 -2.23 -32.15 -34.06
N PRO A 186 -2.28 -33.20 -33.22
CA PRO A 186 -3.51 -33.94 -32.94
C PRO A 186 -4.32 -33.33 -31.81
N HIS A 187 -5.64 -33.55 -31.90
CA HIS A 187 -6.69 -33.19 -30.97
C HIS A 187 -6.42 -33.65 -29.52
N LEU A 188 -6.55 -32.73 -28.57
CA LEU A 188 -6.65 -33.02 -27.14
C LEU A 188 -8.12 -33.20 -26.74
N LEU A 189 -8.40 -34.34 -26.11
CA LEU A 189 -9.68 -34.70 -25.49
C LEU A 189 -9.87 -33.95 -24.15
N PRO A 190 -11.12 -33.62 -23.74
CA PRO A 190 -11.38 -33.06 -22.42
C PRO A 190 -11.52 -34.15 -21.34
N LEU A 191 -10.93 -33.89 -20.16
CA LEU A 191 -11.11 -34.67 -18.93
C LEU A 191 -12.48 -34.36 -18.27
N PRO A 192 -13.06 -35.32 -17.50
CA PRO A 192 -14.41 -35.19 -16.97
C PRO A 192 -14.46 -34.36 -15.67
N LEU A 193 -15.44 -33.46 -15.60
CA LEU A 193 -15.91 -32.81 -14.38
C LEU A 193 -16.68 -33.82 -13.52
N THR A 194 -16.23 -34.04 -12.28
CA THR A 194 -16.98 -34.78 -11.27
C THR A 194 -18.11 -33.92 -10.72
N SER A 195 -19.34 -34.31 -11.04
CA SER A 195 -20.57 -33.73 -10.48
C SER A 195 -20.70 -34.09 -9.00
N ILE A 196 -20.84 -33.08 -8.13
CA ILE A 196 -21.28 -33.26 -6.75
C ILE A 196 -22.78 -33.57 -6.80
N SER A 197 -23.17 -34.76 -6.34
CA SER A 197 -24.56 -35.19 -6.31
C SER A 197 -25.36 -34.40 -5.27
N HIS A 198 -26.45 -33.79 -5.72
CA HIS A 198 -27.53 -33.28 -4.86
C HIS A 198 -28.05 -34.41 -3.95
N GLN A 199 -27.97 -34.21 -2.65
CA GLN A 199 -28.64 -35.05 -1.65
C GLN A 199 -30.01 -34.47 -1.33
N ASP A 200 -30.98 -35.37 -1.16
CA ASP A 200 -32.40 -35.09 -0.96
C ASP A 200 -32.67 -34.25 0.30
N HIS A 201 -33.47 -33.19 0.13
CA HIS A 201 -33.90 -32.29 1.19
C HIS A 201 -34.87 -32.99 2.17
N TYR A 202 -34.46 -33.07 3.43
CA TYR A 202 -35.33 -33.43 4.56
C TYR A 202 -36.23 -32.23 4.91
N VAL A 203 -37.54 -32.36 4.65
CA VAL A 203 -38.54 -31.33 4.97
C VAL A 203 -38.93 -31.40 6.45
N ASP A 204 -38.48 -30.42 7.21
CA ASP A 204 -38.84 -30.22 8.63
C ASP A 204 -40.36 -29.98 8.77
N LYS A 205 -41.06 -30.89 9.43
CA LYS A 205 -42.49 -30.76 9.78
C LYS A 205 -42.66 -29.77 10.93
N LEU A 206 -42.80 -28.49 10.63
CA LEU A 206 -43.24 -27.47 11.60
C LEU A 206 -44.77 -27.48 11.75
N GLY A 207 -45.21 -27.70 13.00
CA GLY A 207 -46.36 -27.06 13.63
C GLY A 207 -47.72 -27.08 12.92
N LYS A 208 -48.65 -27.90 13.45
CA LYS A 208 -50.08 -27.90 13.11
C LYS A 208 -50.75 -26.56 13.43
N GLY A 209 -50.74 -25.63 12.48
CA GLY A 209 -51.72 -24.55 12.38
C GLY A 209 -52.70 -24.87 11.26
N ASN A 210 -54.00 -24.99 11.57
CA ASN A 210 -55.08 -25.33 10.62
C ASN A 210 -55.41 -24.18 9.65
N GLY A 211 -54.40 -23.59 9.00
CA GLY A 211 -54.59 -22.74 7.83
C GLY A 211 -54.42 -23.57 6.57
N LYS A 212 -55.48 -23.73 5.77
CA LYS A 212 -55.40 -24.28 4.41
C LYS A 212 -54.65 -23.30 3.50
N GLY A 213 -53.35 -23.17 3.69
CA GLY A 213 -52.47 -22.45 2.78
C GLY A 213 -52.22 -23.31 1.54
N LYS A 214 -52.45 -22.74 0.36
CA LYS A 214 -51.98 -23.31 -0.92
C LYS A 214 -50.48 -23.64 -0.78
N PRO A 215 -50.00 -24.79 -1.29
CA PRO A 215 -48.56 -25.03 -1.40
C PRO A 215 -47.96 -23.87 -2.18
N VAL A 216 -47.12 -23.09 -1.51
CA VAL A 216 -46.33 -22.05 -2.16
C VAL A 216 -45.24 -22.80 -2.89
N GLU A 217 -45.28 -22.74 -4.22
CA GLU A 217 -44.19 -23.20 -5.07
C GLU A 217 -42.96 -22.38 -4.66
N GLU A 218 -42.01 -23.00 -3.97
CA GLU A 218 -40.77 -22.34 -3.57
C GLU A 218 -39.98 -22.05 -4.85
N ASP A 219 -40.09 -20.79 -5.31
CA ASP A 219 -39.22 -20.25 -6.34
C ASP A 219 -37.78 -20.46 -5.86
N LEU A 220 -37.06 -21.37 -6.52
CA LEU A 220 -35.69 -21.72 -6.18
C LEU A 220 -34.80 -20.54 -6.58
N ASP A 221 -34.63 -19.59 -5.66
CA ASP A 221 -33.64 -18.53 -5.80
C ASP A 221 -32.26 -19.20 -6.00
N PRO A 222 -31.59 -18.97 -7.14
CA PRO A 222 -30.31 -19.62 -7.44
C PRO A 222 -29.18 -19.16 -6.49
N ARG A 223 -29.40 -18.13 -5.69
CA ARG A 223 -28.44 -17.61 -4.72
C ARG A 223 -28.28 -18.55 -3.52
N ILE A 224 -27.09 -18.52 -2.94
CA ILE A 224 -26.75 -19.31 -1.76
C ILE A 224 -27.45 -18.70 -0.54
N LYS A 225 -28.33 -19.48 0.08
CA LYS A 225 -28.96 -19.10 1.35
C LYS A 225 -27.91 -19.09 2.46
N VAL A 226 -27.64 -17.92 3.04
CA VAL A 226 -26.75 -17.79 4.21
C VAL A 226 -27.56 -17.88 5.48
N THR A 227 -28.61 -17.08 5.61
CA THR A 227 -29.57 -17.13 6.73
C THR A 227 -31.00 -17.19 6.17
N ARG A 228 -32.02 -17.17 7.04
CA ARG A 228 -33.42 -17.09 6.58
C ARG A 228 -33.70 -15.84 5.72
N GLU A 229 -33.04 -14.72 6.04
CA GLU A 229 -33.29 -13.41 5.44
C GLU A 229 -32.14 -12.92 4.56
N LEU A 230 -31.06 -13.71 4.43
CA LEU A 230 -29.86 -13.30 3.72
C LEU A 230 -29.44 -14.37 2.73
N TYR A 231 -29.34 -13.96 1.47
CA TYR A 231 -28.88 -14.74 0.33
C TYR A 231 -27.66 -14.04 -0.26
N VAL A 232 -26.74 -14.80 -0.84
CA VAL A 232 -25.51 -14.30 -1.47
C VAL A 232 -25.30 -14.99 -2.80
N ASP A 233 -24.71 -14.31 -3.78
CA ASP A 233 -24.49 -14.88 -5.11
C ASP A 233 -23.50 -16.05 -5.06
N ARG A 234 -22.45 -15.91 -4.24
CA ARG A 234 -21.43 -16.95 -4.05
C ARG A 234 -20.69 -16.82 -2.72
N LEU A 235 -20.01 -17.90 -2.34
CA LEU A 235 -19.08 -17.93 -1.21
C LEU A 235 -17.63 -17.94 -1.72
N ILE A 236 -16.83 -16.99 -1.27
CA ILE A 236 -15.40 -16.89 -1.59
C ILE A 236 -14.61 -17.60 -0.48
N PRO A 237 -13.97 -18.74 -0.75
CA PRO A 237 -13.19 -19.45 0.27
C PRO A 237 -11.90 -18.71 0.58
N VAL A 238 -11.61 -18.48 1.86
CA VAL A 238 -10.36 -17.88 2.33
C VAL A 238 -9.80 -18.68 3.51
N THR A 239 -8.49 -18.88 3.55
CA THR A 239 -7.83 -19.69 4.59
C THR A 239 -7.11 -18.86 5.64
N THR A 240 -7.01 -17.55 5.41
CA THR A 240 -6.41 -16.56 6.31
C THR A 240 -7.21 -15.26 6.22
N ALA A 241 -7.25 -14.49 7.29
CA ALA A 241 -7.87 -13.17 7.24
C ALA A 241 -6.97 -12.23 6.42
N PRO A 242 -7.46 -11.60 5.34
CA PRO A 242 -6.70 -10.59 4.62
C PRO A 242 -6.47 -9.36 5.50
N LYS A 243 -5.44 -8.58 5.16
CA LYS A 243 -5.13 -7.31 5.85
C LYS A 243 -6.21 -6.25 5.65
N THR A 244 -6.95 -6.31 4.56
CA THR A 244 -8.13 -5.47 4.30
C THR A 244 -9.14 -6.34 3.59
N TRP A 245 -10.39 -6.29 4.02
CA TRP A 245 -11.44 -7.02 3.32
C TRP A 245 -11.98 -6.16 2.19
N THR A 246 -11.86 -6.66 0.96
CA THR A 246 -12.50 -6.03 -0.19
C THR A 246 -14.00 -6.21 -0.07
N VAL A 247 -14.78 -5.16 -0.33
CA VAL A 247 -16.23 -5.27 -0.47
C VAL A 247 -16.50 -5.84 -1.86
N PRO A 248 -17.06 -7.06 -1.99
CA PRO A 248 -17.33 -7.63 -3.30
C PRO A 248 -18.36 -6.77 -4.06
N HIS A 249 -18.21 -6.68 -5.39
CA HIS A 249 -19.15 -5.94 -6.24
C HIS A 249 -20.44 -6.73 -6.48
N ASP A 250 -20.31 -8.06 -6.52
CA ASP A 250 -21.40 -9.02 -6.43
C ASP A 250 -21.81 -9.19 -4.96
N GLU A 251 -23.04 -9.63 -4.64
CA GLU A 251 -23.50 -9.81 -3.26
C GLU A 251 -22.84 -11.05 -2.60
N ALA A 252 -21.52 -11.22 -2.77
CA ALA A 252 -20.76 -12.37 -2.30
C ALA A 252 -20.41 -12.25 -0.80
N ALA A 253 -20.24 -13.40 -0.16
CA ALA A 253 -19.70 -13.51 1.20
C ALA A 253 -18.40 -14.30 1.22
N TYR A 254 -17.57 -14.04 2.23
CA TYR A 254 -16.34 -14.81 2.45
C TYR A 254 -16.61 -15.96 3.42
N LYS A 255 -16.11 -17.15 3.09
CA LYS A 255 -16.06 -18.31 3.98
C LYS A 255 -14.62 -18.47 4.48
N LEU A 256 -14.37 -18.00 5.69
CA LEU A 256 -13.06 -18.14 6.34
C LEU A 256 -12.95 -19.51 6.99
N ASP A 257 -11.88 -20.23 6.66
CA ASP A 257 -11.55 -21.54 7.22
C ASP A 257 -10.07 -21.62 7.59
N VAL A 258 -9.76 -21.49 8.88
CA VAL A 258 -8.38 -21.48 9.38
C VAL A 258 -7.90 -22.85 9.86
N ARG A 259 -8.59 -23.95 9.52
CA ARG A 259 -8.21 -25.31 9.96
C ARG A 259 -6.80 -25.71 9.54
N ALA A 260 -6.40 -25.31 8.33
CA ALA A 260 -5.07 -25.58 7.81
C ALA A 260 -3.94 -24.95 8.65
N ASN A 261 -4.26 -23.89 9.42
CA ASN A 261 -3.29 -23.21 10.27
C ASN A 261 -3.95 -22.64 11.53
N THR A 262 -4.33 -23.51 12.48
CA THR A 262 -4.96 -23.09 13.75
C THR A 262 -4.05 -22.22 14.64
N ASN A 263 -2.74 -22.18 14.36
CA ASN A 263 -1.80 -21.32 15.11
C ASN A 263 -2.11 -19.83 14.93
N VAL A 264 -2.80 -19.41 13.86
CA VAL A 264 -3.22 -18.01 13.68
C VAL A 264 -4.18 -17.52 14.77
N LEU A 265 -4.89 -18.46 15.42
CA LEU A 265 -5.78 -18.15 16.53
C LEU A 265 -5.01 -18.03 17.85
N LYS A 266 -3.75 -18.47 17.94
CA LYS A 266 -2.96 -18.32 19.16
C LYS A 266 -2.53 -16.86 19.32
N ASN A 267 -2.62 -16.34 20.54
CA ASN A 267 -2.09 -15.01 20.84
C ASN A 267 -0.56 -14.96 20.67
N LYS A 268 0.04 -13.75 20.69
CA LYS A 268 1.51 -13.56 20.59
C LYS A 268 2.33 -14.36 21.62
N LYS A 269 1.72 -14.75 22.75
CA LYS A 269 2.35 -15.53 23.80
C LYS A 269 2.15 -17.05 23.63
N GLY A 270 1.42 -17.50 22.60
CA GLY A 270 1.09 -18.91 22.37
C GLY A 270 0.06 -19.52 23.33
N ASN A 271 -0.22 -18.88 24.47
CA ASN A 271 -0.88 -19.53 25.62
C ASN A 271 -2.41 -19.48 25.58
N LYS A 272 -3.03 -18.66 24.72
CA LYS A 272 -4.50 -18.53 24.67
C LYS A 272 -4.98 -18.45 23.24
N MET A 273 -5.97 -19.29 22.90
CA MET A 273 -6.72 -19.20 21.66
C MET A 273 -7.63 -17.98 21.69
N ARG A 274 -7.53 -17.15 20.65
CA ARG A 274 -8.45 -16.06 20.34
C ARG A 274 -9.68 -16.64 19.66
N THR A 275 -10.81 -15.98 19.84
CA THR A 275 -11.99 -16.27 19.01
C THR A 275 -11.73 -15.83 17.57
N ILE A 276 -12.45 -16.41 16.60
CA ILE A 276 -12.25 -16.10 15.18
C ILE A 276 -12.50 -14.62 14.88
N ASP A 277 -13.51 -13.98 15.48
CA ASP A 277 -13.75 -12.53 15.32
C ASP A 277 -12.62 -11.68 15.91
N ALA A 278 -12.01 -12.11 17.02
CA ALA A 278 -10.84 -11.42 17.57
C ALA A 278 -9.60 -11.59 16.70
N TYR A 279 -9.44 -12.73 16.01
CA TYR A 279 -8.42 -12.94 15.01
C TYR A 279 -8.64 -12.05 13.77
N ILE A 280 -9.83 -12.07 13.18
CA ILE A 280 -10.20 -11.23 12.03
C ILE A 280 -9.90 -9.76 12.32
N LYS A 281 -10.39 -9.22 13.44
CA LYS A 281 -10.16 -7.81 13.81
C LYS A 281 -8.69 -7.47 14.07
N ALA A 282 -7.88 -8.44 14.49
CA ALA A 282 -6.47 -8.22 14.78
C ALA A 282 -5.60 -8.19 13.52
N GLU A 283 -5.94 -8.99 12.51
CA GLU A 283 -5.25 -9.02 11.22
C GLU A 283 -5.72 -7.89 10.28
N ASP A 284 -6.99 -7.53 10.38
CA ASP A 284 -7.56 -6.46 9.59
C ASP A 284 -6.98 -5.09 9.98
N GLN A 285 -6.61 -4.30 8.98
CA GLN A 285 -6.07 -2.96 9.10
C GLN A 285 -7.17 -1.97 9.49
N ASP A 286 -8.41 -2.19 9.09
CA ASP A 286 -9.49 -1.25 9.35
C ASP A 286 -9.89 -1.22 10.82
N ALA A 287 -10.15 -0.02 11.34
CA ALA A 287 -10.65 0.14 12.69
C ALA A 287 -12.13 -0.24 12.75
N TRP A 288 -12.45 -1.39 13.34
CA TRP A 288 -13.85 -1.79 13.56
C TRP A 288 -14.38 -1.35 14.92
N ASP A 289 -15.62 -0.85 14.94
CA ASP A 289 -16.40 -0.58 16.15
C ASP A 289 -17.67 -1.42 16.19
N GLY A 290 -18.20 -1.63 17.39
CA GLY A 290 -19.51 -2.24 17.57
C GLY A 290 -19.48 -3.53 18.37
N SER A 291 -20.66 -4.12 18.50
CA SER A 291 -20.88 -5.26 19.36
C SER A 291 -20.35 -6.54 18.71
N THR A 292 -19.61 -7.34 19.47
CA THR A 292 -19.34 -8.74 19.11
C THR A 292 -20.61 -9.60 19.24
N GLY A 293 -21.76 -9.05 19.61
CA GLY A 293 -22.94 -9.81 19.98
C GLY A 293 -22.81 -10.36 21.41
N HIS A 294 -23.94 -10.51 22.09
CA HIS A 294 -23.97 -11.22 23.37
C HIS A 294 -23.93 -12.71 23.10
N ALA A 295 -23.10 -13.44 23.85
CA ALA A 295 -23.17 -14.89 23.87
C ALA A 295 -24.53 -15.28 24.51
N GLY A 296 -25.45 -15.79 23.71
CA GLY A 296 -26.72 -16.29 24.22
C GLY A 296 -27.79 -16.51 23.15
N PRO A 297 -28.83 -17.32 23.44
CA PRO A 297 -29.80 -17.79 22.45
C PRO A 297 -30.60 -16.71 21.74
N LYS A 298 -30.76 -15.54 22.35
CA LYS A 298 -31.58 -14.45 21.81
C LYS A 298 -30.89 -13.68 20.66
N GLY A 299 -29.58 -13.83 20.49
CA GLY A 299 -28.80 -13.13 19.45
C GLY A 299 -28.20 -14.03 18.37
N ASP A 300 -28.37 -15.35 18.51
CA ASP A 300 -27.85 -16.31 17.54
C ASP A 300 -28.80 -16.44 16.34
N VAL A 301 -28.23 -16.78 15.20
CA VAL A 301 -28.93 -16.97 13.93
C VAL A 301 -28.63 -18.35 13.35
N TRP A 302 -29.57 -18.90 12.59
CA TRP A 302 -29.35 -20.12 11.81
C TRP A 302 -28.65 -19.79 10.50
N VAL A 303 -27.56 -20.49 10.23
CA VAL A 303 -26.70 -20.29 9.05
C VAL A 303 -26.62 -21.57 8.24
N TYR A 304 -26.93 -21.50 6.95
CA TYR A 304 -26.97 -22.66 6.05
C TYR A 304 -25.67 -22.82 5.22
N ALA A 305 -24.83 -21.77 5.19
CA ALA A 305 -23.65 -21.68 4.33
C ALA A 305 -22.43 -22.53 4.76
N PHE A 306 -22.50 -23.24 5.90
CA PHE A 306 -21.38 -24.07 6.38
C PHE A 306 -21.34 -25.43 5.67
N THR A 307 -22.43 -26.20 5.74
CA THR A 307 -22.51 -27.59 5.25
C THR A 307 -23.79 -27.88 4.46
N GLY A 308 -24.63 -26.87 4.18
CA GLY A 308 -25.96 -27.05 3.59
C GLY A 308 -27.05 -27.31 4.64
N GLU A 309 -26.67 -27.82 5.82
CA GLU A 309 -27.55 -27.89 6.99
C GLU A 309 -27.51 -26.61 7.81
N ARG A 310 -28.53 -26.41 8.67
CA ARG A 310 -28.59 -25.25 9.56
C ARG A 310 -27.61 -25.41 10.74
N VAL A 311 -26.65 -24.49 10.84
CA VAL A 311 -25.71 -24.38 11.95
C VAL A 311 -26.07 -23.14 12.75
N ARG A 312 -26.16 -23.25 14.07
CA ARG A 312 -26.41 -22.07 14.92
C ARG A 312 -25.12 -21.26 15.03
N ALA A 313 -25.21 -19.97 14.77
CA ALA A 313 -24.08 -19.07 14.81
C ALA A 313 -24.39 -17.79 15.59
N ARG A 314 -23.41 -17.29 16.35
CA ARG A 314 -23.43 -15.94 16.90
C ARG A 314 -23.21 -14.94 15.77
N ARG A 315 -24.01 -13.88 15.76
CA ARG A 315 -23.83 -12.74 14.85
C ARG A 315 -23.07 -11.62 15.54
N ALA A 316 -21.87 -11.32 15.06
CA ALA A 316 -21.15 -10.08 15.38
C ALA A 316 -21.36 -9.08 14.25
N GLN A 317 -21.73 -7.85 14.57
CA GLN A 317 -21.95 -6.79 13.58
C GLN A 317 -21.11 -5.60 13.99
N VAL A 318 -20.13 -5.27 13.14
CA VAL A 318 -19.22 -4.16 13.38
C VAL A 318 -19.23 -3.20 12.20
N ARG A 319 -18.94 -1.94 12.48
CA ARG A 319 -18.87 -0.87 11.49
C ARG A 319 -17.46 -0.32 11.44
N CYS A 320 -17.01 0.05 10.26
CA CYS A 320 -15.73 0.71 10.13
C CYS A 320 -15.79 2.10 10.82
N LYS A 321 -14.78 2.41 11.62
CA LYS A 321 -14.60 3.72 12.29
C LYS A 321 -14.20 4.80 11.29
N GLY A 322 -13.94 4.43 10.04
CA GLY A 322 -13.47 5.28 8.96
C GLY A 322 -12.07 5.80 9.25
N ILE A 323 -11.88 7.10 9.08
CA ILE A 323 -10.57 7.74 9.09
C ILE A 323 -10.59 9.02 9.92
N CYS A 324 -9.51 9.32 10.62
CA CYS A 324 -9.34 10.58 11.33
C CYS A 324 -8.54 11.54 10.45
N VAL A 325 -9.17 12.61 9.96
CA VAL A 325 -8.54 13.60 9.06
C VAL A 325 -8.36 14.93 9.76
N CYS A 326 -7.31 15.67 9.40
CA CYS A 326 -7.17 17.04 9.88
C CYS A 326 -8.36 17.90 9.41
N GLU A 327 -8.79 18.85 10.24
CA GLU A 327 -9.86 19.79 9.88
C GLU A 327 -9.49 20.72 8.70
N PHE A 328 -8.20 20.86 8.37
CA PHE A 328 -7.67 21.76 7.34
C PHE A 328 -7.47 21.15 5.92
N ARG A 329 -8.35 20.22 5.49
CA ARG A 329 -8.62 19.80 4.08
C ARG A 329 -7.68 18.79 3.38
N TRP A 330 -8.28 17.97 2.49
CA TRP A 330 -7.92 16.55 2.18
C TRP A 330 -7.19 16.22 0.85
N ASN A 331 -6.77 17.15 -0.02
CA ASN A 331 -6.49 16.76 -1.42
C ASN A 331 -5.04 16.39 -1.85
N HIS A 332 -4.02 16.40 -0.98
CA HIS A 332 -2.60 16.28 -1.42
C HIS A 332 -1.68 15.44 -0.49
N GLU A 333 -2.06 14.20 -0.15
CA GLU A 333 -1.46 13.41 0.94
C GLU A 333 0.05 13.09 0.88
N LEU A 334 0.59 12.80 -0.31
CA LEU A 334 1.93 12.22 -0.40
C LEU A 334 3.04 13.28 -0.44
N ASP A 335 2.87 14.35 -1.22
CA ASP A 335 3.89 15.40 -1.35
C ASP A 335 4.00 16.32 -0.13
N ALA A 336 2.99 16.35 0.76
CA ALA A 336 2.98 17.28 1.88
C ALA A 336 3.88 16.81 3.03
N ASN A 337 3.94 15.50 3.30
CA ASN A 337 4.66 14.97 4.46
C ASN A 337 6.17 15.18 4.35
N GLU A 338 6.76 14.99 3.16
CA GLU A 338 8.19 15.23 2.95
C GLU A 338 8.54 16.72 3.01
N ARG A 339 7.70 17.58 2.42
CA ARG A 339 7.86 19.04 2.49
C ARG A 339 7.73 19.55 3.92
N GLU A 340 6.78 19.02 4.67
CA GLU A 340 6.56 19.36 6.08
C GLU A 340 7.67 18.79 6.98
N ALA A 341 8.23 17.62 6.66
CA ALA A 341 9.35 17.08 7.43
C ALA A 341 10.61 17.95 7.31
N ALA A 342 10.87 18.50 6.12
CA ALA A 342 12.10 19.22 5.79
C ALA A 342 12.05 20.75 6.01
N SER A 343 10.87 21.37 6.02
CA SER A 343 10.75 22.83 6.17
C SER A 343 11.23 23.31 7.56
N PRO A 344 12.17 24.28 7.64
CA PRO A 344 12.61 24.90 8.90
C PRO A 344 11.45 25.40 9.75
N GLU A 345 10.43 25.94 9.09
CA GLU A 345 9.25 26.48 9.71
C GLU A 345 8.34 25.40 10.31
N ALA A 346 8.27 24.24 9.68
CA ALA A 346 7.51 23.10 10.18
C ALA A 346 8.19 22.51 11.41
N ILE A 347 9.53 22.51 11.41
CA ILE A 347 10.35 22.11 12.56
C ILE A 347 10.16 23.11 13.71
N LEU A 348 10.16 24.42 13.41
CA LEU A 348 9.87 25.50 14.37
C LEU A 348 8.51 25.31 15.04
N SER A 349 7.46 25.07 14.23
CA SER A 349 6.09 24.87 14.68
C SER A 349 5.97 23.65 15.60
N ARG A 350 6.49 22.49 15.16
CA ARG A 350 6.57 21.24 15.94
C ARG A 350 7.33 21.41 17.26
N PHE A 351 8.42 22.16 17.22
CA PHE A 351 9.21 22.44 18.41
C PHE A 351 8.45 23.31 19.41
N TYR A 352 7.76 24.37 18.94
CA TYR A 352 6.93 25.23 19.77
C TYR A 352 5.82 24.46 20.49
N THR A 353 5.04 23.65 19.77
CA THR A 353 3.96 22.88 20.39
C THR A 353 4.47 21.86 21.39
N ARG A 354 5.58 21.18 21.09
CA ARG A 354 6.25 20.29 22.04
C ARG A 354 6.65 21.03 23.32
N VAL A 355 7.18 22.24 23.18
CA VAL A 355 7.60 23.09 24.30
C VAL A 355 6.41 23.48 25.18
N ILE A 356 5.33 24.00 24.60
CA ILE A 356 4.16 24.47 25.36
C ILE A 356 3.34 23.32 25.95
N SER A 357 3.27 22.17 25.28
CA SER A 357 2.53 20.99 25.76
C SER A 357 3.30 20.22 26.84
N SER A 358 4.63 20.36 26.88
CA SER A 358 5.44 19.74 27.93
C SER A 358 5.11 20.31 29.31
N LYS A 359 5.04 19.43 30.30
CA LYS A 359 4.90 19.80 31.71
C LYS A 359 6.21 19.50 32.45
N CYS A 360 6.48 20.24 33.52
CA CYS A 360 7.53 19.85 34.46
C CYS A 360 7.16 18.51 35.10
N LYS A 361 8.16 17.73 35.54
CA LYS A 361 7.93 16.47 36.26
C LYS A 361 7.44 16.70 37.69
N THR A 362 7.73 17.87 38.24
CA THR A 362 7.21 18.37 39.52
C THR A 362 6.01 19.28 39.29
N GLU A 363 5.18 19.46 40.31
CA GLU A 363 4.10 20.46 40.32
C GLU A 363 4.72 21.85 40.24
N CYS A 364 4.73 22.39 39.02
CA CYS A 364 5.35 23.65 38.69
C CYS A 364 4.40 24.43 37.79
N ASP A 365 4.06 25.62 38.22
CA ASP A 365 3.29 26.67 37.54
C ASP A 365 4.15 27.53 36.59
N GLY A 366 5.44 27.23 36.47
CA GLY A 366 6.33 27.97 35.59
C GLY A 366 6.06 27.69 34.11
N VAL A 367 6.21 28.75 33.32
CA VAL A 367 6.00 28.76 31.85
C VAL A 367 7.31 28.43 31.13
N PRO A 368 7.27 27.87 29.91
CA PRO A 368 8.48 27.67 29.13
C PRO A 368 9.20 29.00 28.82
N PHE A 369 10.53 28.99 28.92
CA PHE A 369 11.38 30.16 28.77
C PHE A 369 12.75 29.78 28.16
N MET A 370 13.35 30.67 27.37
CA MET A 370 14.70 30.48 26.81
C MET A 370 15.77 30.82 27.85
N ILE A 371 16.65 29.87 28.15
CA ILE A 371 17.72 30.01 29.15
C ILE A 371 19.07 29.90 28.45
N LEU A 372 19.96 30.85 28.72
CA LEU A 372 21.32 30.89 28.18
C LEU A 372 22.13 29.70 28.73
N LEU A 373 22.90 29.04 27.87
CA LEU A 373 23.81 27.96 28.27
C LEU A 373 25.06 28.54 28.94
N ASN A 374 25.42 28.04 30.12
CA ASN A 374 26.60 28.49 30.86
C ASN A 374 27.94 28.14 30.17
N ASN A 375 27.95 27.10 29.33
CA ASN A 375 29.18 26.57 28.73
C ASN A 375 29.36 27.01 27.27
N GLY A 376 28.73 28.11 26.87
CA GLY A 376 28.72 28.57 25.47
C GLY A 376 27.79 27.73 24.58
N PRO A 377 27.96 27.81 23.25
CA PRO A 377 27.12 27.10 22.29
C PRO A 377 27.16 25.58 22.52
N ASN A 378 26.01 24.91 22.37
CA ASN A 378 25.96 23.45 22.37
C ASN A 378 26.53 22.84 21.08
N GLN A 379 26.50 21.51 20.97
CA GLN A 379 26.97 20.77 19.77
C GLN A 379 26.21 21.11 18.46
N TYR A 380 25.09 21.82 18.55
CA TYR A 380 24.30 22.30 17.41
C TYR A 380 24.49 23.80 17.13
N GLY A 381 25.46 24.44 17.81
CA GLY A 381 25.74 25.86 17.69
C GLY A 381 24.70 26.77 18.36
N LYS A 382 23.79 26.23 19.18
CA LYS A 382 22.73 27.00 19.85
C LYS A 382 23.21 27.55 21.18
N LEU A 383 22.89 28.81 21.46
CA LEU A 383 23.25 29.50 22.70
C LEU A 383 22.24 29.27 23.83
N TYR A 384 21.00 28.92 23.48
CA TYR A 384 19.91 28.76 24.42
C TYR A 384 19.38 27.33 24.45
N PHE A 385 18.72 26.99 25.55
CA PHE A 385 17.83 25.84 25.65
C PHE A 385 16.48 26.28 26.22
N ILE A 386 15.47 25.44 26.08
CA ILE A 386 14.14 25.73 26.61
C ILE A 386 13.97 25.09 27.98
N GLY A 387 13.90 25.94 29.00
CA GLY A 387 13.64 25.57 30.38
C GLY A 387 12.26 26.01 30.85
N CYS A 388 12.02 25.85 32.14
CA CYS A 388 10.92 26.47 32.86
C CYS A 388 11.35 27.85 33.37
N SER A 389 10.45 28.82 33.53
CA SER A 389 10.76 30.11 34.16
C SER A 389 11.25 29.98 35.61
N LYS A 390 10.90 28.88 36.29
CA LYS A 390 11.38 28.51 37.64
C LYS A 390 12.51 27.49 37.62
N TRP A 391 13.18 27.31 36.48
CA TRP A 391 14.26 26.35 36.33
C TRP A 391 15.48 26.76 37.17
N HIS A 392 16.11 25.79 37.82
CA HIS A 392 17.34 25.97 38.59
C HIS A 392 18.31 24.80 38.31
N PRO A 393 19.63 25.02 38.23
CA PRO A 393 20.60 23.96 37.93
C PRO A 393 20.49 22.73 38.85
N GLU A 394 20.27 22.95 40.14
CA GLU A 394 20.11 21.89 41.15
C GLU A 394 18.88 21.00 40.91
N LYS A 395 17.84 21.55 40.28
CA LYS A 395 16.57 20.88 40.00
C LYS A 395 16.35 20.63 38.52
N ARG A 396 17.42 20.68 37.70
CA ARG A 396 17.35 20.63 36.23
C ARG A 396 16.56 19.44 35.68
N TRP A 397 16.54 18.31 36.39
CA TRP A 397 15.85 17.08 35.99
C TRP A 397 14.37 17.05 36.34
N LEU A 398 13.91 17.94 37.24
CA LEU A 398 12.52 18.06 37.68
C LEU A 398 11.72 19.04 36.83
N HIS A 399 12.40 19.97 36.17
CA HIS A 399 11.79 20.94 35.27
C HIS A 399 11.90 20.50 33.81
N ARG A 400 11.11 21.14 32.94
CA ARG A 400 11.21 20.93 31.49
C ARG A 400 12.61 21.34 31.00
N TYR A 401 13.13 20.59 30.06
CA TYR A 401 14.39 20.84 29.37
C TYR A 401 14.26 20.35 27.93
N HIS A 402 14.39 21.24 26.96
CA HIS A 402 14.46 20.88 25.54
C HIS A 402 15.62 21.61 24.87
N SER A 403 16.48 20.87 24.18
CA SER A 403 17.49 21.45 23.29
C SER A 403 16.84 22.01 22.04
N ILE A 404 17.25 23.22 21.62
CA ILE A 404 16.77 23.83 20.38
C ILE A 404 17.41 23.07 19.19
N PRO A 405 16.63 22.59 18.20
CA PRO A 405 17.17 21.91 17.03
C PRO A 405 18.06 22.83 16.18
N PRO A 406 19.07 22.28 15.47
CA PRO A 406 19.98 23.08 14.64
C PRO A 406 19.26 23.95 13.60
N ASN A 407 18.18 23.43 13.01
CA ASN A 407 17.42 24.09 11.94
C ASN A 407 16.39 25.11 12.44
N VAL A 408 16.30 25.32 13.75
CA VAL A 408 15.40 26.32 14.34
C VAL A 408 16.20 27.58 14.67
N ASP A 409 15.85 28.69 14.04
CA ASP A 409 16.41 30.00 14.37
C ASP A 409 16.01 30.42 15.80
N GLU A 410 17.00 30.78 16.63
CA GLU A 410 16.78 31.08 18.05
C GLU A 410 16.00 32.39 18.26
N GLU A 411 16.19 33.37 17.38
CA GLU A 411 15.52 34.68 17.47
C GLU A 411 14.07 34.57 17.00
N ILE A 412 13.83 33.86 15.90
CA ILE A 412 12.45 33.56 15.44
C ILE A 412 11.71 32.74 16.51
N PHE A 413 12.36 31.71 17.07
CA PHE A 413 11.73 30.91 18.13
C PHE A 413 11.44 31.73 19.39
N ARG A 414 12.36 32.63 19.79
CA ARG A 414 12.14 33.56 20.90
C ARG A 414 10.88 34.39 20.66
N TYR A 415 10.78 35.01 19.48
CA TYR A 415 9.60 35.78 19.10
C TYR A 415 8.32 34.96 19.19
N VAL A 416 8.31 33.75 18.61
CA VAL A 416 7.15 32.85 18.62
C VAL A 416 6.76 32.48 20.05
N LEU A 417 7.73 32.18 20.91
CA LEU A 417 7.50 31.82 22.31
C LEU A 417 6.91 32.99 23.11
N GLU A 418 7.44 34.19 22.94
CA GLU A 418 7.00 35.42 23.62
C GLU A 418 5.64 35.90 23.13
N ASN A 419 5.32 35.70 21.85
CA ASN A 419 4.09 36.13 21.21
C ASN A 419 3.04 35.00 21.10
N LYS A 420 3.07 34.03 22.03
CA LYS A 420 2.06 32.95 22.16
C LYS A 420 1.81 32.17 20.86
N GLY A 421 2.86 31.89 20.11
CA GLY A 421 2.79 31.12 18.87
C GLY A 421 2.61 31.98 17.61
N ARG A 422 2.54 33.31 17.76
CA ARG A 422 2.51 34.22 16.61
C ARG A 422 3.88 34.29 15.96
N VAL A 423 3.94 34.15 14.64
CA VAL A 423 5.18 34.20 13.87
C VAL A 423 5.42 35.62 13.35
N PRO A 424 6.68 36.09 13.21
CA PRO A 424 6.96 37.43 12.71
C PRO A 424 6.31 37.73 11.35
N ASP A 425 5.81 38.96 11.20
CA ASP A 425 5.26 39.45 9.93
C ASP A 425 6.32 39.35 8.81
N GLY A 426 5.90 38.92 7.63
CA GLY A 426 6.79 38.68 6.48
C GLY A 426 7.41 37.29 6.44
N THR A 427 7.25 36.47 7.49
CA THR A 427 7.56 35.03 7.40
C THR A 427 6.48 34.37 6.54
N VAL A 428 6.83 33.92 5.34
CA VAL A 428 5.92 33.22 4.43
C VAL A 428 5.69 31.80 4.96
N LEU A 429 4.86 31.68 6.00
CA LEU A 429 4.40 30.41 6.52
C LEU A 429 3.19 29.93 5.76
N ASN A 430 3.43 29.27 4.63
CA ASN A 430 2.38 28.49 3.96
C ASN A 430 2.32 27.06 4.52
N LEU A 431 2.52 26.91 5.82
CA LEU A 431 2.49 25.63 6.49
C LEU A 431 1.07 25.20 6.74
N ASN A 432 0.68 24.15 6.01
CA ASN A 432 -0.51 23.37 6.28
C ASN A 432 -1.85 24.11 6.11
N VAL A 433 -1.94 25.10 5.22
CA VAL A 433 -3.23 25.62 4.73
C VAL A 433 -4.06 24.49 4.10
N GLN A 434 -3.38 23.46 3.60
CA GLN A 434 -3.96 22.20 3.13
C GLN A 434 -3.30 21.05 3.88
N CYS A 435 -3.74 20.80 5.11
CA CYS A 435 -3.22 19.68 5.89
C CYS A 435 -3.87 18.37 5.50
N VAL A 436 -3.04 17.53 4.92
CA VAL A 436 -3.46 16.24 4.39
C VAL A 436 -3.29 15.11 5.38
N LEU A 437 -2.90 15.41 6.64
CA LEU A 437 -2.72 14.37 7.64
C LEU A 437 -4.03 13.61 7.83
N SER A 438 -4.00 12.34 7.47
CA SER A 438 -4.95 11.36 7.94
C SER A 438 -4.27 10.35 8.84
N THR A 439 -5.05 9.85 9.78
CA THR A 439 -4.58 8.91 10.79
C THR A 439 -5.61 7.82 10.98
N HIS A 440 -5.10 6.63 11.23
CA HIS A 440 -5.94 5.49 11.53
C HIS A 440 -6.62 5.68 12.91
N PRO A 441 -7.94 5.45 13.07
CA PRO A 441 -8.63 5.67 14.34
C PRO A 441 -8.07 4.88 15.53
N ARG A 442 -7.40 3.72 15.31
CA ARG A 442 -6.76 2.95 16.39
C ARG A 442 -5.59 3.70 17.06
N LEU A 443 -5.01 4.71 16.41
CA LEU A 443 -3.95 5.52 17.01
C LEU A 443 -4.47 6.41 18.14
N GLY A 444 -5.78 6.66 18.21
CA GLY A 444 -6.39 7.48 19.26
C GLY A 444 -5.91 8.94 19.24
N LEU A 445 -5.34 9.40 18.13
CA LEU A 445 -4.89 10.78 17.96
C LEU A 445 -6.13 11.69 17.85
N LYS A 446 -6.16 12.73 18.68
CA LYS A 446 -7.24 13.71 18.74
C LYS A 446 -6.90 15.02 18.04
N HIS A 447 -5.61 15.27 17.86
CA HIS A 447 -5.09 16.50 17.27
C HIS A 447 -4.12 16.13 16.17
N CYS A 448 -4.15 16.93 15.11
CA CYS A 448 -3.12 16.94 14.09
C CYS A 448 -1.85 17.53 14.71
N GLY A 449 -0.75 17.52 13.96
CA GLY A 449 0.39 18.37 14.26
C GLY A 449 0.00 19.85 14.22
N ASP A 450 1.01 20.67 13.98
CA ASP A 450 0.88 22.11 14.16
C ASP A 450 0.50 22.81 12.86
N HIS A 451 -0.51 23.67 12.95
CA HIS A 451 -1.01 24.48 11.85
C HIS A 451 -0.72 25.94 12.10
N VAL A 452 -0.43 26.69 11.05
CA VAL A 452 -0.32 28.15 11.15
C VAL A 452 -1.57 28.74 10.49
N LEU A 453 -2.44 29.33 11.31
CA LEU A 453 -3.63 30.03 10.84
C LEU A 453 -3.48 31.51 11.22
N ASP A 454 -3.56 32.41 10.24
CA ASP A 454 -3.41 33.86 10.44
C ASP A 454 -2.12 34.25 11.17
N GLY A 455 -1.03 33.54 10.86
CA GLY A 455 0.28 33.75 11.46
C GLY A 455 0.41 33.23 12.90
N VAL A 456 -0.56 32.47 13.41
CA VAL A 456 -0.52 31.89 14.76
C VAL A 456 -0.49 30.37 14.69
N ILE A 457 0.41 29.75 15.45
CA ILE A 457 0.52 28.29 15.56
C ILE A 457 -0.60 27.74 16.45
N HIS A 458 -1.43 26.86 15.88
CA HIS A 458 -2.54 26.20 16.54
C HIS A 458 -2.45 24.67 16.38
N PRO A 459 -2.79 23.90 17.43
CA PRO A 459 -3.05 22.48 17.28
C PRO A 459 -4.40 22.30 16.57
N ALA A 460 -4.42 21.65 15.42
CA ALA A 460 -5.68 21.34 14.74
C ALA A 460 -6.32 20.08 15.31
N LYS A 461 -7.65 20.00 15.25
CA LYS A 461 -8.38 18.79 15.64
C LYS A 461 -8.37 17.78 14.51
N LEU A 462 -8.22 16.51 14.86
CA LEU A 462 -8.53 15.41 13.96
C LEU A 462 -10.03 15.13 14.03
N LEU A 463 -10.70 15.28 12.89
CA LEU A 463 -12.11 14.98 12.72
C LEU A 463 -12.26 13.53 12.27
N GLN A 464 -13.02 12.74 13.03
CA GLN A 464 -13.35 11.39 12.63
C GLN A 464 -14.42 11.42 11.52
N ARG A 465 -14.04 11.00 10.31
CA ARG A 465 -14.94 10.75 9.19
C ARG A 465 -15.43 9.31 9.28
N ARG A 466 -16.73 9.14 9.40
CA ARG A 466 -17.36 7.83 9.51
C ARG A 466 -17.35 7.12 8.16
N CYS A 467 -17.19 5.81 8.21
CA CYS A 467 -17.34 4.92 7.08
C CYS A 467 -18.64 4.12 7.26
N ASP A 468 -19.44 4.03 6.20
CA ASP A 468 -20.72 3.31 6.24
C ASP A 468 -20.53 1.80 6.05
N THR A 469 -19.30 1.35 5.77
CA THR A 469 -18.98 -0.07 5.65
C THR A 469 -19.28 -0.81 6.95
N GLU A 470 -20.02 -1.90 6.79
CA GLU A 470 -20.40 -2.82 7.84
C GLU A 470 -19.84 -4.20 7.55
N LEU A 471 -19.29 -4.85 8.57
CA LEU A 471 -18.83 -6.22 8.54
C LEU A 471 -19.69 -7.05 9.49
N ILE A 472 -20.40 -8.02 8.93
CA ILE A 472 -21.19 -9.01 9.66
C ILE A 472 -20.38 -10.30 9.69
N ILE A 473 -20.10 -10.80 10.89
CA ILE A 473 -19.36 -12.05 11.11
C ILE A 473 -20.31 -13.05 11.76
N LEU A 474 -20.52 -14.19 11.11
CA LEU A 474 -21.32 -15.29 11.60
C LEU A 474 -20.38 -16.40 12.07
N ILE A 475 -20.40 -16.70 13.36
CA ILE A 475 -19.46 -17.63 14.01
C ILE A 475 -20.24 -18.77 14.64
N PRO A 476 -20.01 -20.03 14.26
CA PRO A 476 -20.70 -21.17 14.87
C PRO A 476 -20.56 -21.19 16.39
N VAL A 477 -21.65 -21.55 17.08
CA VAL A 477 -21.68 -21.68 18.55
C VAL A 477 -22.02 -23.10 18.94
N LEU A 478 -21.34 -23.67 19.93
CA LEU A 478 -21.62 -25.02 20.40
C LEU A 478 -23.13 -25.23 20.65
N PRO A 479 -23.70 -26.35 20.18
CA PRO A 479 -25.09 -26.67 20.47
C PRO A 479 -25.30 -26.81 21.99
N PRO A 480 -26.54 -26.62 22.48
CA PRO A 480 -26.86 -26.92 23.87
C PRO A 480 -26.60 -28.40 24.19
N ASP A 481 -26.26 -28.70 25.45
CA ASP A 481 -26.01 -30.07 25.91
C ASP A 481 -27.24 -30.99 25.79
N ASP A 482 -28.45 -30.41 25.77
CA ASP A 482 -29.72 -31.12 25.61
C ASP A 482 -30.07 -31.32 24.13
N PRO A 483 -30.02 -32.55 23.59
CA PRO A 483 -30.35 -32.84 22.20
C PRO A 483 -31.83 -32.66 21.87
N THR A 484 -32.70 -32.59 22.87
CA THR A 484 -34.13 -32.31 22.68
C THR A 484 -34.41 -30.82 22.49
N SER A 485 -33.41 -29.96 22.69
CA SER A 485 -33.53 -28.53 22.48
C SER A 485 -33.83 -28.23 21.01
N THR A 486 -34.81 -27.34 20.77
CA THR A 486 -35.09 -26.78 19.44
C THR A 486 -33.89 -26.07 18.80
N ASN A 487 -32.86 -25.76 19.60
CA ASN A 487 -31.62 -25.14 19.14
C ASN A 487 -30.46 -26.13 18.97
N TYR A 488 -30.73 -27.44 19.08
CA TYR A 488 -29.73 -28.47 18.83
C TYR A 488 -29.45 -28.60 17.32
N TYR A 489 -28.21 -28.93 17.01
CA TYR A 489 -27.75 -29.30 15.68
C TYR A 489 -26.46 -30.13 15.83
N GLU A 490 -26.10 -30.90 14.81
CA GLU A 490 -24.87 -31.70 14.86
C GLU A 490 -23.63 -30.80 14.81
N TRP A 491 -22.81 -30.84 15.86
CA TRP A 491 -21.58 -30.07 15.92
C TRP A 491 -20.43 -30.83 15.26
N LEU A 492 -19.86 -30.24 14.22
CA LEU A 492 -18.63 -30.73 13.62
C LEU A 492 -17.42 -29.97 14.21
N PRO A 493 -16.32 -30.64 14.59
CA PRO A 493 -15.13 -29.99 15.17
C PRO A 493 -14.56 -28.85 14.32
N GLU A 494 -14.70 -28.93 13.00
CA GLU A 494 -14.30 -27.89 12.05
C GLU A 494 -14.96 -26.53 12.27
N TYR A 495 -16.19 -26.51 12.79
CA TYR A 495 -16.94 -25.27 13.01
C TYR A 495 -16.24 -24.33 13.99
N ALA A 496 -15.41 -24.86 14.89
CA ALA A 496 -14.57 -24.07 15.79
C ALA A 496 -13.54 -23.18 15.06
N PHE A 497 -13.31 -23.42 13.76
CA PHE A 497 -12.28 -22.78 12.94
C PHE A 497 -12.84 -22.09 11.69
N GLN A 498 -14.16 -21.94 11.61
CA GLN A 498 -14.84 -21.36 10.46
C GLN A 498 -15.67 -20.11 10.81
N ALA A 499 -15.81 -19.20 9.85
CA ALA A 499 -16.74 -18.08 9.92
C ALA A 499 -17.26 -17.70 8.53
N ILE A 500 -18.47 -17.14 8.48
CA ILE A 500 -18.99 -16.46 7.28
C ILE A 500 -18.90 -14.95 7.52
N LEU A 501 -18.30 -14.22 6.58
CA LEU A 501 -18.16 -12.78 6.63
C LEU A 501 -18.92 -12.15 5.49
N ILE A 502 -19.77 -11.18 5.80
CA ILE A 502 -20.50 -10.39 4.81
C ILE A 502 -20.11 -8.92 5.01
N LEU A 503 -19.59 -8.31 3.96
CA LEU A 503 -19.36 -6.87 3.93
C LEU A 503 -20.53 -6.18 3.24
N ARG A 504 -20.93 -5.05 3.78
CA ARG A 504 -21.97 -4.18 3.21
C ARG A 504 -21.42 -2.77 3.10
N ASN A 505 -21.78 -2.09 2.02
CA ASN A 505 -21.36 -0.74 1.66
C ASN A 505 -19.85 -0.63 1.39
N GLY A 506 -19.47 0.05 0.31
CA GLY A 506 -18.07 0.31 -0.03
C GLY A 506 -17.38 1.21 1.00
N HIS A 507 -16.08 1.00 1.20
CA HIS A 507 -15.26 1.90 2.00
C HIS A 507 -15.21 3.29 1.34
N ASN A 508 -15.31 4.34 2.16
CA ASN A 508 -15.22 5.74 1.72
C ASN A 508 -13.90 6.42 2.14
N HIS A 509 -12.88 5.62 2.45
CA HIS A 509 -11.54 6.05 2.84
C HIS A 509 -10.50 5.13 2.21
N PRO A 510 -9.25 5.60 2.00
CA PRO A 510 -8.18 4.73 1.53
C PRO A 510 -7.86 3.64 2.56
N ALA A 511 -7.30 2.53 2.08
CA ALA A 511 -6.73 1.51 2.93
C ALA A 511 -5.52 2.08 3.67
N HIS A 512 -5.46 1.88 4.98
CA HIS A 512 -4.34 2.39 5.78
C HIS A 512 -3.11 1.47 5.64
N PRO A 513 -1.92 2.00 5.29
CA PRO A 513 -0.72 1.18 5.18
C PRO A 513 -0.38 0.51 6.53
N HIS A 514 0.08 -0.75 6.46
CA HIS A 514 0.32 -1.64 7.61
C HIS A 514 1.41 -1.12 8.57
N ILE A 515 2.27 -0.24 8.07
CA ILE A 515 3.47 0.23 8.75
C ILE A 515 3.50 1.74 8.51
N LYS A 516 3.54 2.53 9.59
CA LYS A 516 4.01 3.91 9.51
C LYS A 516 5.41 3.84 8.90
N PRO A 517 5.73 4.52 7.79
CA PRO A 517 7.04 4.45 7.15
C PRO A 517 8.13 4.46 8.22
N SER A 518 8.97 3.43 8.23
CA SER A 518 10.10 3.38 9.14
C SER A 518 11.09 4.50 8.78
N ALA A 519 11.99 4.85 9.69
CA ALA A 519 13.07 5.80 9.38
C ALA A 519 13.98 5.29 8.23
N GLU A 520 13.95 3.99 7.92
CA GLU A 520 14.63 3.39 6.77
C GLU A 520 13.83 3.62 5.47
N ASP A 521 12.50 3.49 5.52
CA ASP A 521 11.63 3.82 4.38
C ASP A 521 11.68 5.31 4.06
N GLU A 522 11.80 6.16 5.09
CA GLU A 522 12.04 7.60 4.96
C GLU A 522 13.39 7.89 4.29
N ARG A 523 14.43 7.07 4.50
CA ARG A 523 15.74 7.22 3.82
C ARG A 523 15.71 6.79 2.35
N LEU A 524 14.88 5.81 1.99
CA LEU A 524 14.74 5.33 0.61
C LEU A 524 13.86 6.24 -0.25
N LEU A 525 12.98 7.02 0.39
CA LEU A 525 12.14 8.02 -0.27
C LEU A 525 12.83 9.39 -0.42
N LEU A 526 13.89 9.65 0.35
CA LEU A 526 14.74 10.82 0.12
C LEU A 526 15.50 10.66 -1.21
N PRO A 527 15.48 11.67 -2.11
CA PRO A 527 16.39 11.67 -3.24
C PRO A 527 17.84 11.59 -2.71
N PRO A 528 18.74 10.87 -3.40
CA PRO A 528 20.10 10.64 -2.93
C PRO A 528 20.74 11.99 -2.54
N SER A 529 21.25 12.05 -1.31
CA SER A 529 21.78 13.28 -0.73
C SER A 529 22.87 13.88 -1.63
N ALA A 530 22.92 15.21 -1.72
CA ALA A 530 23.90 15.96 -2.50
C ALA A 530 25.38 15.60 -2.20
N SER A 531 25.65 14.88 -1.10
CA SER A 531 26.97 14.30 -0.79
C SER A 531 27.40 13.17 -1.73
N GLN A 532 26.49 12.55 -2.49
CA GLN A 532 26.83 11.54 -3.51
C GLN A 532 27.28 12.17 -4.84
N PHE A 533 26.94 13.44 -5.10
CA PHE A 533 27.41 14.17 -6.29
C PHE A 533 28.82 14.77 -6.13
N SER A 534 29.36 14.85 -4.91
CA SER A 534 30.71 15.39 -4.70
C SER A 534 31.83 14.45 -5.16
N ALA A 535 31.55 13.16 -5.37
CA ALA A 535 32.55 12.21 -5.84
C ALA A 535 32.80 12.28 -7.36
N PHE A 536 31.95 12.97 -8.13
CA PHE A 536 32.07 13.07 -9.59
C PHE A 536 32.71 14.37 -10.11
N LYS A 537 33.08 15.31 -9.22
CA LYS A 537 33.69 16.60 -9.62
C LYS A 537 35.22 16.66 -9.59
N THR A 538 35.91 15.55 -9.32
CA THR A 538 37.39 15.53 -9.24
C THR A 538 38.03 14.64 -10.32
N LEU A 539 37.46 14.60 -11.53
CA LEU A 539 38.10 14.02 -12.74
C LEU A 539 37.85 14.89 -13.99
N ALA A 540 37.84 16.21 -13.81
CA ALA A 540 37.91 17.16 -14.92
C ALA A 540 38.79 18.35 -14.53
N PHE A 541 40.11 18.10 -14.49
CA PHE A 541 41.18 19.03 -14.85
C PHE A 541 42.36 18.23 -15.38
#